data_AF-A0A497PWU9-F1
#
_entry.id   AF-A0A497PWU9-F1
#
_cell.length_a   1.000
_cell.length_b   1.000
_cell.length_c   1.000
_cell.angle_alpha   90.00
_cell.angle_beta   90.00
_cell.angle_gamma   90.00
#
_symmetry.space_group_name_H-M   'P 1'
#
loop_
_entity.id
_entity.type
_entity.pdbx_description
1 polymer ?
#
loop_
_entity_poly.entity_id
_entity_poly.type
_entity_poly.pdbx_seq_one_letter_code
_entity_poly.pdbx_strand_id
1 'polypeptide(L)'
;MKVRIKVSALMTDFPSAEKRSMRIPRKYREHLRVELGEYLHLKTKAGKTISLMVKPAFFVDAQDDEMFAYVGRQTFEQLDMEETAVEIDTVEGITLGCDPECIIMDSNGKVVPACDHGIGSKTTSVGHDGMLLEFRPAPSVYEEEVVDNLYNLVLRARNIINDKHTLNPNDVRLVARSHYDKVSVGFHIHFGIPRELINTAVPIIYAVNQIVKALDYYLAIPCVILEGDDYIRRSAIHIPYGKPGEYRLEYPTLEYRVLGGHLMRHPILALGALAIGAMVVEDAVSRIRVLTNNYKECEKLRLHKAFRGLYPNLPKDQMDVCKAVCGRSQDLARKHIVNILNDYEFMLTHKTHAHNITAFIESIMSNRQFGDDVEINWRTYYEQKQQGQMEIHQASR
;
A
#
# COMPACT_ATOMS: atom_id res chain seq x y z
N MET A 1 4.26 42.03 9.76
CA MET A 1 3.42 41.10 10.54
C MET A 1 3.41 39.76 9.82
N LYS A 2 3.80 38.65 10.46
CA LYS A 2 3.72 37.30 9.85
C LYS A 2 2.34 36.73 10.18
N VAL A 3 1.47 36.63 9.18
CA VAL A 3 0.13 36.02 9.34
C VAL A 3 0.28 34.54 9.08
N ARG A 4 -0.27 33.68 9.95
CA ARG A 4 -0.36 32.23 9.74
C ARG A 4 -1.67 31.92 9.05
N ILE A 5 -1.63 31.17 7.95
CA ILE A 5 -2.79 30.95 7.08
C ILE A 5 -3.01 29.45 6.87
N LYS A 6 -4.27 29.01 6.86
CA LYS A 6 -4.73 27.66 6.52
C LYS A 6 -5.79 27.72 5.42
N VAL A 7 -6.02 26.60 4.74
CA VAL A 7 -7.16 26.44 3.81
C VAL A 7 -8.41 26.10 4.61
N SER A 8 -9.50 26.85 4.41
CA SER A 8 -10.82 26.47 4.94
C SER A 8 -11.58 25.61 3.93
N ALA A 9 -11.96 24.40 4.35
CA ALA A 9 -12.83 23.53 3.55
C ALA A 9 -14.17 24.23 3.25
N LEU A 10 -14.71 24.97 4.22
CA LEU A 10 -15.96 25.70 4.10
C LEU A 10 -15.88 26.90 3.14
N MET A 11 -14.69 27.39 2.82
CA MET A 11 -14.51 28.43 1.79
C MET A 11 -14.32 27.85 0.39
N THR A 12 -14.01 26.56 0.28
CA THR A 12 -13.71 25.91 -1.01
C THR A 12 -14.98 25.61 -1.81
N ASP A 13 -16.12 25.45 -1.13
CA ASP A 13 -17.41 25.10 -1.74
C ASP A 13 -18.29 26.30 -2.15
N PHE A 14 -17.87 27.55 -1.86
CA PHE A 14 -18.72 28.74 -2.07
C PHE A 14 -18.32 29.60 -3.28
N PRO A 15 -19.30 30.17 -4.00
CA PRO A 15 -19.09 30.96 -5.22
C PRO A 15 -18.34 32.27 -4.92
N SER A 16 -17.57 32.73 -5.93
CA SER A 16 -16.82 33.99 -6.14
C SER A 16 -16.58 34.99 -4.99
N ALA A 17 -17.56 35.26 -4.12
CA ALA A 17 -17.53 36.19 -3.00
C ALA A 17 -16.49 35.85 -1.92
N GLU A 18 -16.10 34.58 -1.77
CA GLU A 18 -15.07 34.17 -0.79
C GLU A 18 -13.63 34.22 -1.35
N LYS A 19 -13.44 34.50 -2.66
CA LYS A 19 -12.11 34.59 -3.26
C LYS A 19 -11.29 35.79 -2.76
N ARG A 20 -11.97 36.81 -2.24
CA ARG A 20 -11.38 38.06 -1.75
C ARG A 20 -11.57 38.26 -0.24
N SER A 21 -11.85 37.19 0.49
CA SER A 21 -11.95 37.22 1.95
C SER A 21 -10.85 36.42 2.60
N MET A 22 -10.53 36.84 3.83
CA MET A 22 -9.74 36.08 4.78
C MET A 22 -10.55 36.00 6.07
N ARG A 23 -10.76 34.79 6.56
CA ARG A 23 -11.59 34.52 7.73
C ARG A 23 -10.70 34.34 8.96
N ILE A 24 -10.82 35.24 9.93
CA ILE A 24 -9.90 35.31 11.07
C ILE A 24 -10.69 35.16 12.40
N PRO A 25 -10.34 34.17 13.24
CA PRO A 25 -10.91 34.02 14.58
C PRO A 25 -10.70 35.28 15.41
N ARG A 26 -11.62 35.54 16.37
CA ARG A 26 -11.59 36.75 17.19
C ARG A 26 -10.25 36.93 17.91
N LYS A 27 -9.75 35.88 18.56
CA LYS A 27 -8.48 35.91 19.31
C LYS A 27 -7.30 36.27 18.41
N TYR A 28 -7.23 35.71 17.20
CA TYR A 28 -6.17 36.06 16.27
C TYR A 28 -6.31 37.48 15.70
N ARG A 29 -7.53 37.97 15.48
CA ARG A 29 -7.77 39.37 15.11
C ARG A 29 -7.26 40.34 16.18
N GLU A 30 -7.55 40.06 17.45
CA GLU A 30 -7.04 40.85 18.59
C GLU A 30 -5.50 40.84 18.64
N HIS A 31 -4.88 39.68 18.40
CA HIS A 31 -3.42 39.54 18.32
C HIS A 31 -2.80 40.33 17.16
N LEU A 32 -3.38 40.23 15.97
CA LEU A 32 -2.93 40.91 14.76
C LEU A 32 -3.31 42.41 14.74
N ARG A 33 -4.16 42.86 15.68
CA ARG A 33 -4.73 44.21 15.76
C ARG A 33 -5.45 44.60 14.47
N VAL A 34 -6.33 43.72 13.97
CA VAL A 34 -7.14 43.94 12.77
C VAL A 34 -8.63 43.81 13.07
N GLU A 35 -9.44 44.65 12.44
CA GLU A 35 -10.90 44.69 12.62
C GLU A 35 -11.64 43.98 11.47
N LEU A 36 -12.93 43.68 11.67
CA LEU A 36 -13.76 43.12 10.60
C LEU A 36 -14.02 44.19 9.53
N GLY A 37 -13.97 43.79 8.26
CA GLY A 37 -14.14 44.71 7.13
C GLY A 37 -12.85 45.40 6.67
N GLU A 38 -11.78 45.37 7.48
CA GLU A 38 -10.47 45.82 7.04
C GLU A 38 -9.89 44.90 5.95
N TYR A 39 -8.92 45.41 5.19
CA TYR A 39 -8.22 44.65 4.18
C TYR A 39 -6.79 44.34 4.64
N LEU A 40 -6.43 43.05 4.59
CA LEU A 40 -5.05 42.61 4.73
C LEU A 40 -4.40 42.50 3.36
N HIS A 41 -3.25 43.15 3.19
CA HIS A 41 -2.45 43.12 1.98
C HIS A 41 -1.32 42.11 2.13
N LEU A 42 -1.35 41.05 1.33
CA LEU A 42 -0.38 39.96 1.38
C LEU A 42 0.35 39.84 0.05
N LYS A 43 1.61 39.41 0.08
CA LYS A 43 2.37 39.11 -1.12
C LYS A 43 2.05 37.70 -1.61
N THR A 44 1.91 37.57 -2.93
CA THR A 44 1.80 36.29 -3.63
C THR A 44 3.18 35.75 -3.98
N LYS A 45 3.27 34.46 -4.32
CA LYS A 45 4.51 33.82 -4.81
C LYS A 45 5.10 34.54 -6.03
N ALA A 46 4.25 35.16 -6.84
CA ALA A 46 4.65 35.95 -8.01
C ALA A 46 5.07 37.39 -7.65
N GLY A 47 5.22 37.73 -6.37
CA GLY A 47 5.58 39.06 -5.89
C GLY A 47 4.46 40.11 -6.00
N LYS A 48 3.25 39.73 -6.46
CA LYS A 48 2.09 40.64 -6.54
C LYS A 48 1.46 40.81 -5.16
N THR A 49 0.80 41.93 -4.92
CA THR A 49 0.03 42.13 -3.69
C THR A 49 -1.43 41.75 -3.93
N ILE A 50 -2.02 40.92 -3.06
CA ILE A 50 -3.45 40.62 -3.01
C ILE A 50 -4.05 41.24 -1.75
N SER A 51 -5.24 41.82 -1.88
CA SER A 51 -5.99 42.41 -0.77
C SER A 51 -7.15 41.50 -0.38
N LEU A 52 -7.18 41.06 0.87
CA LEU A 52 -8.20 40.15 1.39
C LEU A 52 -8.97 40.82 2.52
N MET A 53 -10.30 40.89 2.39
CA MET A 53 -11.17 41.49 3.40
C MET A 53 -11.30 40.56 4.61
N VAL A 54 -11.05 41.08 5.79
CA VAL A 54 -11.14 40.37 7.06
C VAL A 54 -12.61 40.11 7.40
N LYS A 55 -12.98 38.83 7.45
CA LYS A 55 -14.29 38.33 7.84
C LYS A 55 -14.20 37.50 9.13
N PRO A 56 -15.30 37.31 9.87
CA PRO A 56 -15.30 36.37 10.98
C PRO A 56 -15.02 34.95 10.48
N ALA A 57 -14.19 34.22 11.23
CA ALA A 57 -14.01 32.78 11.03
C ALA A 57 -15.33 32.03 11.14
N PHE A 58 -15.49 30.99 10.32
CA PHE A 58 -16.54 30.03 10.57
C PHE A 58 -16.32 29.37 11.93
N PHE A 59 -17.40 29.00 12.60
CA PHE A 59 -17.33 28.39 13.92
C PHE A 59 -16.44 27.14 13.93
N VAL A 60 -16.54 26.30 12.89
CA VAL A 60 -15.72 25.08 12.72
C VAL A 60 -14.23 25.42 12.56
N ASP A 61 -13.89 26.43 11.75
CA ASP A 61 -12.50 26.86 11.56
C ASP A 61 -11.93 27.45 12.87
N ALA A 62 -12.72 28.26 13.59
CA ALA A 62 -12.29 28.84 14.85
C ALA A 62 -12.08 27.80 15.97
N GLN A 63 -12.78 26.67 15.93
CA GLN A 63 -12.55 25.55 16.84
C GLN A 63 -11.31 24.72 16.48
N ASP A 64 -10.97 24.65 15.20
CA ASP A 64 -9.76 23.96 14.72
C ASP A 64 -8.50 24.66 15.23
N ASP A 65 -8.37 25.97 14.94
CA ASP A 65 -7.20 26.74 15.38
C ASP A 65 -7.50 28.24 15.46
N GLU A 66 -7.64 28.73 16.69
CA GLU A 66 -7.96 30.13 16.97
C GLU A 66 -6.81 31.12 16.68
N MET A 67 -5.63 30.63 16.25
CA MET A 67 -4.43 31.43 15.96
C MET A 67 -3.99 31.36 14.48
N PHE A 68 -4.90 30.96 13.59
CA PHE A 68 -4.71 30.99 12.14
C PHE A 68 -5.79 31.81 11.44
N ALA A 69 -5.41 32.42 10.32
CA ALA A 69 -6.34 32.95 9.35
C ALA A 69 -6.69 31.87 8.31
N TYR A 70 -7.88 31.94 7.76
CA TYR A 70 -8.39 30.94 6.83
C TYR A 70 -8.74 31.59 5.49
N VAL A 71 -8.35 30.94 4.40
CA VAL A 71 -8.66 31.36 3.03
C VAL A 71 -9.13 30.16 2.20
N GLY A 72 -9.75 30.42 1.05
CA GLY A 72 -10.04 29.35 0.07
C GLY A 72 -8.76 28.81 -0.57
N ARG A 73 -8.79 27.57 -1.06
CA ARG A 73 -7.63 26.89 -1.66
C ARG A 73 -6.95 27.71 -2.76
N GLN A 74 -7.73 28.27 -3.69
CA GLN A 74 -7.21 29.09 -4.79
C GLN A 74 -6.43 30.33 -4.30
N THR A 75 -6.85 30.92 -3.18
CA THR A 75 -6.15 32.07 -2.58
C THR A 75 -4.89 31.60 -1.87
N PHE A 76 -4.95 30.50 -1.13
CA PHE A 76 -3.80 29.93 -0.43
C PHE A 76 -2.64 29.60 -1.38
N GLU A 77 -2.94 28.97 -2.52
CA GLU A 77 -1.94 28.60 -3.54
C GLU A 77 -1.20 29.81 -4.12
N GLN A 78 -1.88 30.98 -4.17
CA GLN A 78 -1.29 32.22 -4.64
C GLN A 78 -0.37 32.86 -3.61
N LEU A 79 -0.65 32.70 -2.32
CA LEU A 79 0.08 33.39 -1.25
C LEU A 79 1.49 32.84 -1.09
N ASP A 80 2.45 33.74 -0.84
CA ASP A 80 3.84 33.40 -0.53
C ASP A 80 3.96 33.03 0.95
N MET A 81 3.26 31.97 1.32
CA MET A 81 3.31 31.39 2.64
C MET A 81 4.27 30.22 2.58
N GLU A 82 5.27 30.23 3.45
CA GLU A 82 5.79 28.98 3.98
C GLU A 82 4.56 28.29 4.59
N GLU A 83 3.99 27.31 3.88
CA GLU A 83 3.25 26.26 4.56
C GLU A 83 4.13 25.91 5.75
N THR A 84 3.63 26.05 6.98
CA THR A 84 4.14 25.19 8.05
C THR A 84 3.67 23.78 7.68
N ALA A 85 4.18 23.28 6.55
CA ALA A 85 4.18 21.90 6.19
C ALA A 85 4.89 21.29 7.38
N VAL A 86 4.13 20.50 8.14
CA VAL A 86 4.78 19.59 9.07
C VAL A 86 5.59 18.70 8.14
N GLU A 87 6.91 18.92 8.13
CA GLU A 87 7.83 18.12 7.35
C GLU A 87 7.65 16.69 7.86
N ILE A 88 7.06 15.85 7.02
CA ILE A 88 6.86 14.46 7.36
C ILE A 88 8.15 13.77 6.96
N ASP A 89 9.05 13.64 7.93
CA ASP A 89 10.18 12.74 7.77
C ASP A 89 9.64 11.35 7.44
N THR A 90 10.13 10.76 6.36
CA THR A 90 9.74 9.42 5.97
C THR A 90 10.39 8.43 6.94
N VAL A 91 9.63 7.43 7.38
CA VAL A 91 10.18 6.22 7.99
C VAL A 91 10.74 5.38 6.84
N GLU A 92 12.01 5.61 6.54
CA GLU A 92 12.73 4.85 5.51
C GLU A 92 13.18 3.48 6.05
N GLY A 93 13.39 2.54 5.13
CA GLY A 93 14.00 1.25 5.45
C GLY A 93 13.03 0.26 6.11
N ILE A 94 11.74 0.31 5.75
CA ILE A 94 10.82 -0.78 6.07
C ILE A 94 11.38 -2.05 5.43
N THR A 95 11.78 -3.00 6.27
CA THR A 95 12.28 -4.28 5.78
C THR A 95 11.11 -5.11 5.27
N LEU A 96 11.24 -5.67 4.07
CA LEU A 96 10.25 -6.50 3.42
C LEU A 96 10.64 -7.97 3.54
N GLY A 97 9.66 -8.79 3.87
CA GLY A 97 9.70 -10.24 3.69
C GLY A 97 8.38 -10.71 3.09
N CYS A 98 8.30 -11.97 2.70
CA CYS A 98 7.03 -12.58 2.28
C CYS A 98 7.09 -14.09 2.49
N ASP A 99 5.91 -14.71 2.61
CA ASP A 99 5.75 -16.16 2.65
C ASP A 99 4.80 -16.59 1.53
N PRO A 100 5.23 -16.56 0.25
CA PRO A 100 4.38 -17.02 -0.83
C PRO A 100 4.29 -18.55 -0.84
N GLU A 101 3.08 -19.01 -1.06
CA GLU A 101 2.75 -20.43 -1.18
C GLU A 101 2.48 -20.78 -2.65
N CYS A 102 2.74 -22.02 -3.02
CA CYS A 102 2.29 -22.59 -4.29
C CYS A 102 1.98 -24.09 -4.17
N ILE A 103 1.38 -24.63 -5.21
CA ILE A 103 0.96 -26.03 -5.28
C ILE A 103 1.97 -26.81 -6.12
N ILE A 104 2.31 -28.03 -5.68
CA ILE A 104 2.97 -29.00 -6.56
C ILE A 104 1.85 -29.79 -7.24
N MET A 105 1.87 -29.81 -8.57
CA MET A 105 0.82 -30.44 -9.38
C MET A 105 1.43 -31.49 -10.28
N ASP A 106 0.84 -32.69 -10.31
CA ASP A 106 1.26 -33.73 -11.25
C ASP A 106 0.74 -33.49 -12.68
N SER A 107 1.18 -34.32 -13.63
CA SER A 107 0.79 -34.26 -15.04
C SER A 107 -0.70 -34.55 -15.29
N ASN A 108 -1.41 -35.12 -14.30
CA ASN A 108 -2.85 -35.33 -14.34
C ASN A 108 -3.65 -34.17 -13.71
N GLY A 109 -2.96 -33.12 -13.24
CA GLY A 109 -3.58 -31.98 -12.57
C GLY A 109 -3.90 -32.22 -11.09
N LYS A 110 -3.42 -33.31 -10.49
CA LYS A 110 -3.66 -33.61 -9.08
C LYS A 110 -2.66 -32.88 -8.20
N VAL A 111 -3.14 -32.40 -7.04
CA VAL A 111 -2.29 -31.83 -5.99
C VAL A 111 -1.39 -32.92 -5.39
N VAL A 112 -0.10 -32.65 -5.35
CA VAL A 112 0.94 -33.44 -4.71
C VAL A 112 1.30 -32.75 -3.39
N PRO A 113 1.01 -33.35 -2.22
CA PRO A 113 1.24 -32.70 -0.93
C PRO A 113 2.72 -32.48 -0.64
N ALA A 114 3.15 -31.22 -0.48
CA ALA A 114 4.56 -30.89 -0.24
C ALA A 114 5.15 -31.61 0.99
N CYS A 115 4.35 -31.77 2.06
CA CYS A 115 4.76 -32.45 3.29
C CYS A 115 5.17 -33.93 3.10
N ASP A 116 4.67 -34.60 2.06
CA ASP A 116 4.90 -36.03 1.86
C ASP A 116 6.18 -36.32 1.04
N HIS A 117 6.78 -35.28 0.45
CA HIS A 117 7.86 -35.41 -0.53
C HIS A 117 9.21 -34.87 -0.05
N GLY A 118 9.41 -34.78 1.27
CA GLY A 118 10.72 -34.44 1.86
C GLY A 118 11.15 -32.99 1.60
N ILE A 119 10.18 -32.11 1.31
CA ILE A 119 10.35 -30.66 1.34
C ILE A 119 10.53 -30.24 2.80
N GLY A 120 11.39 -29.25 3.05
CA GLY A 120 11.84 -28.90 4.40
C GLY A 120 10.70 -28.51 5.34
N SER A 121 10.98 -28.42 6.65
CA SER A 121 9.98 -28.05 7.64
C SER A 121 9.51 -26.58 7.49
N LYS A 122 8.49 -26.20 8.28
CA LYS A 122 7.96 -24.83 8.43
C LYS A 122 9.00 -23.75 8.76
N THR A 123 10.23 -24.11 9.12
CA THR A 123 11.28 -23.16 9.48
C THR A 123 12.39 -23.04 8.43
N THR A 124 12.27 -23.77 7.32
CA THR A 124 13.26 -23.76 6.25
C THR A 124 12.90 -22.77 5.14
N SER A 125 13.89 -22.28 4.41
CA SER A 125 13.67 -21.29 3.34
C SER A 125 12.82 -21.82 2.18
N VAL A 126 12.85 -23.15 1.97
CA VAL A 126 11.94 -23.89 1.09
C VAL A 126 11.26 -24.95 1.95
N GLY A 127 10.10 -24.60 2.49
CA GLY A 127 9.35 -25.39 3.45
C GLY A 127 7.97 -25.78 2.96
N HIS A 128 7.09 -26.18 3.88
CA HIS A 128 5.70 -26.46 3.56
C HIS A 128 4.75 -25.93 4.65
N ASP A 129 3.54 -25.53 4.24
CA ASP A 129 2.39 -25.39 5.15
C ASP A 129 1.30 -26.40 4.77
N GLY A 130 1.20 -27.46 5.55
CA GLY A 130 0.40 -28.63 5.18
C GLY A 130 0.84 -29.17 3.82
N MET A 131 -0.08 -29.15 2.84
CA MET A 131 0.18 -29.64 1.49
C MET A 131 0.84 -28.63 0.54
N LEU A 132 0.97 -27.36 0.96
CA LEU A 132 1.50 -26.28 0.13
C LEU A 132 3.01 -26.19 0.25
N LEU A 133 3.67 -25.92 -0.88
CA LEU A 133 5.07 -25.49 -0.91
C LEU A 133 5.11 -24.01 -0.50
N GLU A 134 6.02 -23.64 0.38
CA GLU A 134 6.11 -22.28 0.91
C GLU A 134 7.55 -21.79 0.87
N PHE A 135 7.74 -20.58 0.36
CA PHE A 135 9.06 -19.95 0.24
C PHE A 135 9.23 -18.88 1.30
N ARG A 136 10.44 -18.76 1.85
CA ARG A 136 10.81 -17.72 2.83
C ARG A 136 12.10 -17.05 2.39
N PRO A 137 12.05 -16.11 1.43
CA PRO A 137 13.22 -15.38 0.95
C PRO A 137 13.88 -14.60 2.09
N ALA A 138 15.19 -14.37 1.97
CA ALA A 138 15.86 -13.46 2.88
C ALA A 138 15.22 -12.07 2.76
N PRO A 139 14.93 -11.41 3.89
CA PRO A 139 14.28 -10.11 3.86
C PRO A 139 15.25 -9.03 3.35
N SER A 140 14.71 -7.97 2.75
CA SER A 140 15.48 -6.81 2.29
C SER A 140 14.66 -5.53 2.37
N VAL A 141 15.31 -4.37 2.40
CA VAL A 141 14.66 -3.07 2.21
C VAL A 141 14.39 -2.76 0.73
N TYR A 142 14.88 -3.60 -0.18
CA TYR A 142 14.66 -3.49 -1.63
C TYR A 142 13.82 -4.65 -2.13
N GLU A 143 12.69 -4.31 -2.75
CA GLU A 143 11.71 -5.26 -3.29
C GLU A 143 12.33 -6.22 -4.33
N GLU A 144 13.21 -5.68 -5.19
CA GLU A 144 13.93 -6.43 -6.21
C GLU A 144 14.79 -7.55 -5.62
N GLU A 145 15.47 -7.28 -4.51
CA GLU A 145 16.30 -8.28 -3.83
C GLU A 145 15.45 -9.40 -3.22
N VAL A 146 14.28 -9.06 -2.66
CA VAL A 146 13.32 -10.08 -2.17
C VAL A 146 12.85 -10.98 -3.32
N VAL A 147 12.57 -10.40 -4.49
CA VAL A 147 12.15 -11.14 -5.68
C VAL A 147 13.29 -11.97 -6.28
N ASP A 148 14.52 -11.46 -6.33
CA ASP A 148 15.70 -12.24 -6.74
C ASP A 148 15.92 -13.42 -5.78
N ASN A 149 15.74 -13.20 -4.48
CA ASN A 149 15.80 -14.26 -3.46
C ASN A 149 14.69 -15.30 -3.65
N LEU A 150 13.46 -14.89 -3.97
CA LEU A 150 12.37 -15.82 -4.31
C LEU A 150 12.72 -16.70 -5.51
N TYR A 151 13.32 -16.13 -6.56
CA TYR A 151 13.71 -16.91 -7.73
C TYR A 151 14.73 -17.99 -7.38
N ASN A 152 15.74 -17.64 -6.56
CA ASN A 152 16.72 -18.60 -6.06
C ASN A 152 16.06 -19.74 -5.27
N LEU A 153 15.01 -19.43 -4.51
CA LEU A 153 14.23 -20.44 -3.78
C LEU A 153 13.37 -21.32 -4.68
N VAL A 154 12.81 -20.78 -5.77
CA VAL A 154 12.12 -21.58 -6.81
C VAL A 154 13.09 -22.59 -7.44
N LEU A 155 14.28 -22.14 -7.83
CA LEU A 155 15.32 -23.03 -8.37
C LEU A 155 15.75 -24.11 -7.34
N ARG A 156 15.88 -23.71 -6.07
CA ARG A 156 16.20 -24.65 -4.99
C ARG A 156 15.10 -25.67 -4.76
N ALA A 157 13.83 -25.28 -4.80
CA ALA A 157 12.70 -26.20 -4.67
C ALA A 157 12.72 -27.25 -5.78
N ARG A 158 12.99 -26.83 -7.03
CA ARG A 158 13.15 -27.76 -8.15
C ARG A 158 14.29 -28.76 -7.91
N ASN A 159 15.44 -28.30 -7.41
CA ASN A 159 16.54 -29.21 -7.09
C ASN A 159 16.16 -30.23 -6.00
N ILE A 160 15.45 -29.80 -4.95
CA ILE A 160 14.96 -30.71 -3.90
C ILE A 160 14.03 -31.78 -4.50
N ILE A 161 13.11 -31.39 -5.37
CA ILE A 161 12.18 -32.31 -6.06
C ILE A 161 12.97 -33.32 -6.92
N ASN A 162 14.02 -32.86 -7.62
CA ASN A 162 14.85 -33.72 -8.46
C ASN A 162 15.65 -34.75 -7.66
N ASP A 163 16.20 -34.35 -6.51
CA ASP A 163 17.10 -35.18 -5.72
C ASP A 163 16.37 -36.28 -4.92
N LYS A 164 15.10 -36.07 -4.56
CA LYS A 164 14.40 -36.97 -3.64
C LYS A 164 13.94 -38.29 -4.28
N HIS A 165 13.95 -38.42 -5.61
CA HIS A 165 13.47 -39.59 -6.38
C HIS A 165 12.04 -40.07 -6.05
N THR A 166 11.29 -39.36 -5.19
CA THR A 166 9.90 -39.69 -4.83
C THR A 166 8.88 -39.18 -5.84
N LEU A 167 9.31 -38.23 -6.68
CA LEU A 167 8.55 -37.66 -7.79
C LEU A 167 9.40 -37.79 -9.04
N ASN A 168 8.79 -38.09 -10.18
CA ASN A 168 9.43 -37.87 -11.47
C ASN A 168 9.39 -36.37 -11.76
N PRO A 169 10.54 -35.68 -11.84
CA PRO A 169 10.56 -34.23 -12.03
C PRO A 169 9.82 -33.73 -13.26
N ASN A 170 9.79 -34.56 -14.32
CA ASN A 170 9.13 -34.23 -15.57
C ASN A 170 7.61 -34.36 -15.49
N ASP A 171 7.10 -35.01 -14.44
CA ASP A 171 5.68 -35.23 -14.23
C ASP A 171 5.08 -34.25 -13.21
N VAL A 172 5.86 -33.29 -12.69
CA VAL A 172 5.38 -32.30 -11.72
C VAL A 172 5.80 -30.87 -12.05
N ARG A 173 4.94 -29.92 -11.72
CA ARG A 173 5.17 -28.48 -11.90
C ARG A 173 4.74 -27.68 -10.67
N LEU A 174 5.34 -26.51 -10.49
CA LEU A 174 4.97 -25.56 -9.44
C LEU A 174 3.89 -24.61 -9.98
N VAL A 175 2.72 -24.62 -9.31
CA VAL A 175 1.52 -23.92 -9.75
C VAL A 175 1.13 -22.83 -8.76
N ALA A 176 1.07 -21.58 -9.22
CA ALA A 176 0.63 -20.44 -8.43
C ALA A 176 -0.85 -20.11 -8.72
N ARG A 177 -1.67 -20.27 -7.69
CA ARG A 177 -3.11 -19.94 -7.66
C ARG A 177 -3.45 -19.39 -6.29
N SER A 178 -4.59 -18.75 -6.12
CA SER A 178 -5.12 -18.33 -4.82
C SER A 178 -6.02 -19.42 -4.24
N HIS A 179 -6.67 -20.24 -5.08
CA HIS A 179 -7.40 -21.43 -4.67
C HIS A 179 -7.39 -22.53 -5.74
N TYR A 180 -7.23 -23.79 -5.32
CA TYR A 180 -7.36 -24.95 -6.19
C TYR A 180 -7.75 -26.20 -5.39
N ASP A 181 -8.71 -27.00 -5.89
CA ASP A 181 -9.15 -28.26 -5.28
C ASP A 181 -9.27 -28.24 -3.73
N LYS A 182 -10.00 -27.24 -3.19
CA LYS A 182 -10.22 -27.00 -1.75
C LYS A 182 -9.00 -26.53 -0.96
N VAL A 183 -7.90 -26.25 -1.63
CA VAL A 183 -6.69 -25.67 -1.06
C VAL A 183 -6.71 -24.17 -1.27
N SER A 184 -6.48 -23.41 -0.21
CA SER A 184 -6.33 -21.96 -0.24
C SER A 184 -4.85 -21.63 -0.13
N VAL A 185 -4.34 -20.80 -1.03
CA VAL A 185 -2.90 -20.53 -1.19
C VAL A 185 -2.66 -19.03 -0.97
N GLY A 186 -1.74 -18.67 -0.09
CA GLY A 186 -1.43 -17.32 0.33
C GLY A 186 -0.21 -16.68 -0.37
N PHE A 187 -0.16 -15.35 -0.28
CA PHE A 187 1.05 -14.55 -0.54
C PHE A 187 1.17 -13.55 0.61
N HIS A 188 1.60 -14.01 1.78
CA HIS A 188 1.69 -13.13 2.94
C HIS A 188 2.89 -12.19 2.78
N ILE A 189 2.73 -10.90 3.09
CA ILE A 189 3.82 -9.92 3.07
C ILE A 189 4.12 -9.49 4.50
N HIS A 190 5.40 -9.48 4.85
CA HIS A 190 5.90 -9.09 6.15
C HIS A 190 6.55 -7.71 6.06
N PHE A 191 6.12 -6.79 6.92
CA PHE A 191 6.68 -5.45 7.01
C PHE A 191 7.39 -5.25 8.35
N GLY A 192 8.69 -4.96 8.32
CA GLY A 192 9.47 -4.51 9.46
C GLY A 192 9.09 -3.07 9.82
N ILE A 193 8.14 -2.92 10.73
CA ILE A 193 7.62 -1.62 11.19
C ILE A 193 8.31 -1.16 12.49
N PRO A 194 8.21 0.12 12.87
CA PRO A 194 8.76 0.61 14.14
C PRO A 194 8.30 -0.21 15.35
N ARG A 195 9.21 -0.47 16.30
CA ARG A 195 8.96 -1.31 17.48
C ARG A 195 7.77 -0.82 18.32
N GLU A 196 7.55 0.48 18.34
CA GLU A 196 6.43 1.15 19.00
C GLU A 196 5.07 0.64 18.47
N LEU A 197 5.04 0.19 17.22
CA LEU A 197 3.85 -0.32 16.54
C LEU A 197 3.70 -1.86 16.60
N ILE A 198 4.65 -2.58 17.21
CA ILE A 198 4.65 -4.06 17.28
C ILE A 198 4.06 -4.58 18.61
N ASN A 199 3.60 -3.69 19.49
CA ASN A 199 2.97 -4.07 20.75
C ASN A 199 1.45 -4.29 20.58
N THR A 200 0.89 -5.30 21.25
CA THR A 200 -0.57 -5.58 21.30
C THR A 200 -1.34 -4.65 22.26
N ALA A 201 -0.73 -3.54 22.70
CA ALA A 201 -1.41 -2.54 23.51
C ALA A 201 -2.59 -1.92 22.73
N VAL A 202 -3.73 -1.73 23.40
CA VAL A 202 -4.98 -1.28 22.75
C VAL A 202 -4.82 0.01 21.92
N PRO A 203 -4.09 1.06 22.36
CA PRO A 203 -3.90 2.24 21.51
C PRO A 203 -3.15 1.93 20.22
N ILE A 204 -2.14 1.05 20.27
CA ILE A 204 -1.30 0.68 19.12
C ILE A 204 -2.10 -0.09 18.07
N ILE A 205 -3.03 -0.96 18.50
CA ILE A 205 -3.88 -1.70 17.56
C ILE A 205 -4.71 -0.77 16.67
N TYR A 206 -5.05 0.44 17.15
CA TYR A 206 -5.74 1.42 16.31
C TYR A 206 -4.86 1.90 15.16
N ALA A 207 -3.57 2.17 15.41
CA ALA A 207 -2.62 2.54 14.37
C ALA A 207 -2.45 1.40 13.35
N VAL A 208 -2.19 0.18 13.83
CA VAL A 208 -2.04 -1.01 12.97
C VAL A 208 -3.29 -1.23 12.12
N ASN A 209 -4.48 -1.14 12.71
CA ASN A 209 -5.73 -1.28 11.96
C ASN A 209 -5.91 -0.20 10.88
N GLN A 210 -5.37 1.01 11.05
CA GLN A 210 -5.41 2.01 9.97
C GLN A 210 -4.41 1.69 8.86
N ILE A 211 -3.21 1.20 9.19
CA ILE A 211 -2.23 0.72 8.20
C ILE A 211 -2.85 -0.42 7.37
N VAL A 212 -3.47 -1.39 8.03
CA VAL A 212 -4.12 -2.53 7.34
C VAL A 212 -5.27 -2.07 6.45
N LYS A 213 -6.09 -1.09 6.87
CA LYS A 213 -7.12 -0.51 5.99
C LYS A 213 -6.54 0.20 4.77
N ALA A 214 -5.39 0.85 4.93
CA ALA A 214 -4.68 1.43 3.81
C ALA A 214 -4.19 0.33 2.87
N LEU A 215 -3.61 -0.77 3.38
CA LEU A 215 -3.22 -1.92 2.58
C LEU A 215 -4.41 -2.61 1.89
N ASP A 216 -5.55 -2.77 2.55
CA ASP A 216 -6.74 -3.36 1.95
C ASP A 216 -7.19 -2.56 0.71
N TYR A 217 -7.15 -1.22 0.81
CA TYR A 217 -7.58 -0.35 -0.29
C TYR A 217 -6.50 -0.18 -1.35
N TYR A 218 -5.29 0.18 -0.94
CA TYR A 218 -4.21 0.57 -1.84
C TYR A 218 -3.40 -0.62 -2.37
N LEU A 219 -3.41 -1.78 -1.72
CA LEU A 219 -2.66 -2.96 -2.17
C LEU A 219 -3.57 -4.12 -2.60
N ALA A 220 -4.55 -4.52 -1.77
CA ALA A 220 -5.37 -5.69 -2.10
C ALA A 220 -6.28 -5.46 -3.30
N ILE A 221 -6.92 -4.30 -3.42
CA ILE A 221 -7.80 -4.00 -4.58
C ILE A 221 -7.06 -4.14 -5.92
N PRO A 222 -5.88 -3.53 -6.14
CA PRO A 222 -5.10 -3.75 -7.36
C PRO A 222 -4.76 -5.24 -7.58
N CYS A 223 -4.34 -5.94 -6.53
CA CYS A 223 -3.96 -7.35 -6.63
C CYS A 223 -5.12 -8.27 -7.05
N VAL A 224 -6.34 -8.07 -6.52
CA VAL A 224 -7.49 -8.93 -6.88
C VAL A 224 -7.97 -8.74 -8.32
N ILE A 225 -7.63 -7.62 -8.97
CA ILE A 225 -7.88 -7.40 -10.40
C ILE A 225 -6.99 -8.32 -11.25
N LEU A 226 -5.80 -8.66 -10.78
CA LEU A 226 -4.92 -9.60 -11.47
C LEU A 226 -5.33 -11.05 -11.20
N GLU A 227 -5.86 -11.35 -10.00
CA GLU A 227 -6.29 -12.70 -9.63
C GLU A 227 -7.35 -13.32 -10.57
N GLY A 228 -8.09 -12.50 -11.31
CA GLY A 228 -9.05 -13.01 -12.29
C GLY A 228 -10.23 -13.73 -11.65
N ASP A 229 -10.50 -14.91 -12.19
CA ASP A 229 -11.50 -15.88 -11.74
C ASP A 229 -11.06 -16.70 -10.51
N ASP A 230 -9.85 -16.51 -10.00
CA ASP A 230 -9.29 -17.18 -8.83
C ASP A 230 -9.76 -16.54 -7.51
N TYR A 231 -11.06 -16.30 -7.38
CA TYR A 231 -11.67 -15.49 -6.32
C TYR A 231 -12.16 -16.29 -5.11
N ILE A 232 -12.02 -17.61 -5.13
CA ILE A 232 -12.63 -18.48 -4.12
C ILE A 232 -12.02 -18.22 -2.73
N ARG A 233 -10.68 -18.10 -2.62
CA ARG A 233 -9.98 -17.79 -1.35
C ARG A 233 -10.61 -16.61 -0.61
N ARG A 234 -10.81 -15.49 -1.31
CA ARG A 234 -11.36 -14.24 -0.76
C ARG A 234 -12.88 -14.20 -0.66
N SER A 235 -13.63 -14.92 -1.48
CA SER A 235 -15.11 -14.85 -1.48
C SER A 235 -15.82 -15.93 -0.68
N ALA A 236 -15.21 -17.11 -0.52
CA ALA A 236 -15.87 -18.25 0.10
C ALA A 236 -15.98 -18.04 1.62
N ILE A 237 -17.20 -18.19 2.15
CA ILE A 237 -17.51 -18.02 3.58
C ILE A 237 -16.76 -19.05 4.45
N HIS A 238 -16.56 -20.26 3.94
CA HIS A 238 -15.90 -21.34 4.67
C HIS A 238 -14.37 -21.27 4.63
N ILE A 239 -13.79 -20.37 3.82
CA ILE A 239 -12.34 -20.11 3.81
C ILE A 239 -12.12 -18.89 4.72
N PRO A 240 -11.52 -19.07 5.91
CA PRO A 240 -11.39 -18.00 6.91
C PRO A 240 -10.20 -17.07 6.63
N TYR A 241 -9.57 -17.20 5.47
CA TYR A 241 -8.34 -16.49 5.10
C TYR A 241 -8.57 -15.60 3.87
N GLY A 242 -7.72 -14.60 3.71
CA GLY A 242 -7.70 -13.74 2.54
C GLY A 242 -8.79 -12.68 2.51
N LYS A 243 -9.37 -12.34 3.66
CA LYS A 243 -10.37 -11.27 3.78
C LYS A 243 -9.71 -9.95 4.20
N PRO A 244 -10.23 -8.79 3.77
CA PRO A 244 -9.75 -7.49 4.24
C PRO A 244 -9.69 -7.40 5.77
N GLY A 245 -8.67 -6.73 6.28
CA GLY A 245 -8.42 -6.62 7.72
C GLY A 245 -7.66 -7.80 8.33
N GLU A 246 -7.31 -8.82 7.55
CA GLU A 246 -6.50 -9.94 8.04
C GLU A 246 -5.02 -9.61 8.11
N TYR A 247 -4.48 -9.67 9.33
CA TYR A 247 -3.06 -9.55 9.61
C TYR A 247 -2.68 -10.37 10.84
N ARG A 248 -1.38 -10.54 11.05
CA ARG A 248 -0.80 -10.90 12.33
C ARG A 248 0.25 -9.87 12.72
N LEU A 249 0.39 -9.66 14.02
CA LEU A 249 1.42 -8.80 14.59
C LEU A 249 2.35 -9.71 15.40
N GLU A 250 3.44 -10.13 14.77
CA GLU A 250 4.43 -11.03 15.34
C GLU A 250 5.76 -10.30 15.38
N TYR A 251 6.44 -10.23 16.53
CA TYR A 251 7.71 -9.50 16.55
C TYR A 251 8.75 -10.19 15.65
N PRO A 252 9.40 -9.50 14.69
CA PRO A 252 9.45 -8.03 14.50
C PRO A 252 8.62 -7.45 13.33
N THR A 253 7.60 -8.14 12.82
CA THR A 253 6.87 -7.79 11.60
C THR A 253 5.37 -7.60 11.78
N LEU A 254 4.78 -6.80 10.88
CA LEU A 254 3.37 -6.86 10.53
C LEU A 254 3.22 -7.82 9.35
N GLU A 255 2.60 -8.98 9.58
CA GLU A 255 2.25 -9.95 8.53
C GLU A 255 0.89 -9.59 7.96
N TYR A 256 0.84 -9.13 6.71
CA TYR A 256 -0.38 -8.85 5.97
C TYR A 256 -0.82 -10.06 5.15
N ARG A 257 -2.06 -10.53 5.35
CA ARG A 257 -2.47 -11.90 4.96
C ARG A 257 -3.55 -11.95 3.87
N VAL A 258 -3.94 -10.80 3.35
CA VAL A 258 -5.07 -10.68 2.41
C VAL A 258 -4.75 -11.25 1.03
N LEU A 259 -3.50 -11.15 0.57
CA LEU A 259 -3.13 -11.50 -0.80
C LEU A 259 -3.04 -13.02 -1.01
N GLY A 260 -3.43 -13.48 -2.20
CA GLY A 260 -3.38 -14.90 -2.57
C GLY A 260 -2.16 -15.28 -3.39
N GLY A 261 -1.90 -16.58 -3.48
CA GLY A 261 -0.74 -17.17 -4.16
C GLY A 261 -0.67 -16.87 -5.66
N HIS A 262 -1.72 -16.32 -6.28
CA HIS A 262 -1.68 -15.84 -7.66
C HIS A 262 -0.53 -14.86 -7.92
N LEU A 263 -0.14 -14.04 -6.95
CA LEU A 263 0.98 -13.10 -7.09
C LEU A 263 2.33 -13.80 -7.29
N MET A 264 2.44 -15.08 -6.95
CA MET A 264 3.63 -15.90 -7.21
C MET A 264 3.74 -16.35 -8.67
N ARG A 265 2.72 -16.14 -9.52
CA ARG A 265 2.75 -16.58 -10.92
C ARG A 265 3.93 -15.98 -11.69
N HIS A 266 4.27 -14.72 -11.46
CA HIS A 266 5.28 -14.03 -12.27
C HIS A 266 6.03 -12.96 -11.46
N PRO A 267 7.34 -12.73 -11.69
CA PRO A 267 8.13 -11.73 -10.96
C PRO A 267 7.52 -10.33 -10.93
N ILE A 268 6.99 -9.83 -12.05
CA ILE A 268 6.27 -8.53 -12.12
C ILE A 268 5.15 -8.42 -11.08
N LEU A 269 4.40 -9.51 -10.83
CA LEU A 269 3.29 -9.50 -9.88
C LEU A 269 3.78 -9.42 -8.44
N ALA A 270 4.74 -10.27 -8.08
CA ALA A 270 5.36 -10.28 -6.77
C ALA A 270 6.07 -8.95 -6.47
N LEU A 271 6.86 -8.45 -7.43
CA LEU A 271 7.60 -7.20 -7.33
C LEU A 271 6.68 -5.99 -7.13
N GLY A 272 5.64 -5.87 -7.95
CA GLY A 272 4.67 -4.78 -7.83
C GLY A 272 3.90 -4.81 -6.52
N ALA A 273 3.50 -5.99 -6.05
CA ALA A 273 2.81 -6.12 -4.77
C ALA A 273 3.70 -5.74 -3.57
N LEU A 274 4.97 -6.14 -3.60
CA LEU A 274 5.96 -5.75 -2.58
C LEU A 274 6.23 -4.24 -2.61
N ALA A 275 6.41 -3.64 -3.80
CA ALA A 275 6.65 -2.21 -3.98
C ALA A 275 5.47 -1.34 -3.53
N ILE A 276 4.25 -1.70 -3.92
CA ILE A 276 3.03 -1.01 -3.44
C ILE A 276 2.90 -1.17 -1.93
N GLY A 277 3.13 -2.37 -1.40
CA GLY A 277 3.08 -2.63 0.03
C GLY A 277 4.06 -1.76 0.82
N ALA A 278 5.33 -1.71 0.37
CA ALA A 278 6.37 -0.88 0.96
C ALA A 278 5.95 0.60 0.97
N MET A 279 5.58 1.14 -0.19
CA MET A 279 5.15 2.53 -0.35
C MET A 279 3.97 2.89 0.59
N VAL A 280 2.95 2.03 0.65
CA VAL A 280 1.76 2.27 1.48
C VAL A 280 2.11 2.24 2.97
N VAL A 281 2.95 1.29 3.40
CA VAL A 281 3.36 1.18 4.82
C VAL A 281 4.26 2.34 5.21
N GLU A 282 5.26 2.69 4.40
CA GLU A 282 6.15 3.83 4.64
C GLU A 282 5.34 5.13 4.79
N ASP A 283 4.41 5.40 3.85
CA ASP A 283 3.57 6.59 3.89
C ASP A 283 2.64 6.59 5.12
N ALA A 284 1.93 5.49 5.39
CA ALA A 284 1.00 5.39 6.51
C ALA A 284 1.69 5.50 7.87
N VAL A 285 2.81 4.79 8.06
CA VAL A 285 3.59 4.81 9.31
C VAL A 285 4.16 6.21 9.56
N SER A 286 4.64 6.90 8.52
CA SER A 286 5.19 8.26 8.63
C SER A 286 4.11 9.28 9.01
N ARG A 287 2.95 9.23 8.36
CA ARG A 287 1.84 10.15 8.68
C ARG A 287 1.23 9.86 10.05
N ILE A 288 1.10 8.59 10.43
CA ILE A 288 0.65 8.20 11.77
C ILE A 288 1.62 8.72 12.82
N ARG A 289 2.93 8.62 12.60
CA ARG A 289 3.96 9.13 13.52
C ARG A 289 3.71 10.59 13.86
N VAL A 290 3.50 11.42 12.84
CA VAL A 290 3.22 12.84 12.99
C VAL A 290 1.88 13.07 13.71
N LEU A 291 0.81 12.42 13.25
CA LEU A 291 -0.54 12.59 13.80
C LEU A 291 -0.68 12.19 15.28
N THR A 292 0.12 11.23 15.70
CA THR A 292 0.06 10.62 17.05
C THR A 292 1.21 11.05 17.95
N ASN A 293 1.93 12.12 17.60
CA ASN A 293 3.06 12.64 18.39
C ASN A 293 4.08 11.53 18.70
N ASN A 294 4.59 10.92 17.64
CA ASN A 294 5.55 9.82 17.68
C ASN A 294 4.96 8.57 18.37
N TYR A 295 3.77 8.14 17.93
CA TYR A 295 3.03 6.95 18.40
C TYR A 295 2.55 6.99 19.86
N LYS A 296 2.62 8.15 20.53
CA LYS A 296 2.19 8.32 21.92
C LYS A 296 0.68 8.48 22.07
N GLU A 297 0.01 8.98 21.03
CA GLU A 297 -1.40 9.38 21.02
C GLU A 297 -2.21 8.57 19.99
N CYS A 298 -1.95 7.26 19.89
CA CYS A 298 -2.59 6.38 18.92
C CYS A 298 -4.11 6.19 19.15
N GLU A 299 -4.63 6.52 20.33
CA GLU A 299 -6.07 6.57 20.59
C GLU A 299 -6.83 7.55 19.69
N LYS A 300 -6.16 8.58 19.16
CA LYS A 300 -6.72 9.49 18.14
C LYS A 300 -7.13 8.75 16.86
N LEU A 301 -6.51 7.60 16.59
CA LEU A 301 -6.80 6.75 15.43
C LEU A 301 -7.94 5.76 15.67
N ARG A 302 -8.52 5.72 16.87
CA ARG A 302 -9.69 4.89 17.17
C ARG A 302 -10.83 5.18 16.20
N LEU A 303 -11.04 6.47 15.89
CA LEU A 303 -12.02 6.89 14.91
C LEU A 303 -11.37 7.03 13.54
N HIS A 304 -11.95 6.35 12.56
CA HIS A 304 -11.47 6.37 11.17
C HIS A 304 -11.43 7.78 10.54
N LYS A 305 -12.15 8.76 11.13
CA LYS A 305 -12.21 10.14 10.65
C LYS A 305 -10.84 10.82 10.59
N ALA A 306 -10.00 10.65 11.60
CA ALA A 306 -8.68 11.29 11.65
C ALA A 306 -7.77 10.76 10.53
N PHE A 307 -7.76 9.43 10.35
CA PHE A 307 -6.96 8.78 9.31
C PHE A 307 -7.45 9.11 7.89
N ARG A 308 -8.77 9.24 7.67
CA ARG A 308 -9.31 9.71 6.38
C ARG A 308 -8.96 11.16 6.05
N GLY A 309 -8.57 11.96 7.04
CA GLY A 309 -7.97 13.28 6.78
C GLY A 309 -6.62 13.16 6.05
N LEU A 310 -5.91 12.06 6.26
CA LEU A 310 -4.65 11.73 5.57
C LEU A 310 -4.90 11.09 4.21
N TYR A 311 -5.94 10.26 4.10
CA TYR A 311 -6.34 9.55 2.87
C TYR A 311 -7.79 9.88 2.49
N PRO A 312 -8.04 11.00 1.80
CA PRO A 312 -9.40 11.49 1.55
C PRO A 312 -10.24 10.55 0.67
N ASN A 313 -9.58 9.84 -0.25
CA ASN A 313 -10.18 8.90 -1.19
C ASN A 313 -10.38 7.49 -0.61
N LEU A 314 -9.87 7.23 0.60
CA LEU A 314 -10.16 5.99 1.32
C LEU A 314 -11.68 5.88 1.59
N PRO A 315 -12.34 4.79 1.17
CA PRO A 315 -13.80 4.66 1.28
C PRO A 315 -14.30 4.86 2.72
N LYS A 316 -15.44 5.55 2.86
CA LYS A 316 -16.06 5.77 4.17
C LYS A 316 -16.55 4.47 4.79
N ASP A 317 -17.07 3.60 3.94
CA ASP A 317 -17.65 2.32 4.30
C ASP A 317 -16.63 1.22 3.99
N GLN A 318 -16.13 0.56 5.03
CA GLN A 318 -15.22 -0.58 4.89
C GLN A 318 -15.89 -1.76 4.18
N MET A 319 -17.22 -1.81 4.15
CA MET A 319 -17.95 -2.77 3.35
C MET A 319 -17.73 -2.58 1.84
N ASP A 320 -17.42 -1.36 1.39
CA ASP A 320 -17.11 -1.09 -0.02
C ASP A 320 -15.80 -1.76 -0.42
N VAL A 321 -14.76 -1.60 0.40
CA VAL A 321 -13.47 -2.31 0.24
C VAL A 321 -13.67 -3.82 0.33
N CYS A 322 -14.46 -4.30 1.30
CA CYS A 322 -14.78 -5.72 1.43
C CYS A 322 -15.48 -6.28 0.19
N LYS A 323 -16.45 -5.56 -0.39
CA LYS A 323 -17.12 -5.96 -1.63
C LYS A 323 -16.18 -5.94 -2.83
N ALA A 324 -15.27 -4.97 -2.91
CA ALA A 324 -14.28 -4.88 -3.97
C ALA A 324 -13.27 -6.04 -3.92
N VAL A 325 -12.78 -6.39 -2.73
CA VAL A 325 -11.82 -7.49 -2.54
C VAL A 325 -12.51 -8.86 -2.64
N CYS A 326 -13.58 -9.10 -1.88
CA CYS A 326 -14.25 -10.40 -1.79
C CYS A 326 -15.26 -10.65 -2.93
N GLY A 327 -15.43 -9.71 -3.84
CA GLY A 327 -16.33 -9.82 -4.99
C GLY A 327 -15.94 -10.94 -5.95
N ARG A 328 -16.95 -11.66 -6.47
CA ARG A 328 -16.76 -12.66 -7.53
C ARG A 328 -16.38 -12.04 -8.88
N SER A 329 -16.79 -10.79 -9.09
CA SER A 329 -16.40 -9.94 -10.23
C SER A 329 -15.38 -8.90 -9.77
N GLN A 330 -14.54 -8.46 -10.69
CA GLN A 330 -13.55 -7.40 -10.49
C GLN A 330 -14.11 -5.99 -10.73
N ASP A 331 -15.39 -5.86 -11.11
CA ASP A 331 -15.96 -4.56 -11.52
C ASP A 331 -15.86 -3.50 -10.43
N LEU A 332 -16.11 -3.87 -9.18
CA LEU A 332 -16.00 -2.95 -8.05
C LEU A 332 -14.54 -2.56 -7.80
N ALA A 333 -13.61 -3.53 -7.80
CA ALA A 333 -12.18 -3.26 -7.67
C ALA A 333 -11.69 -2.30 -8.76
N ARG A 334 -12.10 -2.51 -10.02
CA ARG A 334 -11.75 -1.64 -11.15
C ARG A 334 -12.30 -0.22 -11.03
N LYS A 335 -13.45 -0.01 -10.36
CA LYS A 335 -13.97 1.35 -10.11
C LYS A 335 -13.06 2.17 -9.18
N HIS A 336 -12.28 1.52 -8.33
CA HIS A 336 -11.36 2.20 -7.42
C HIS A 336 -10.00 2.51 -8.05
N ILE A 337 -9.62 1.82 -9.15
CA ILE A 337 -8.24 1.86 -9.65
C ILE A 337 -7.77 3.28 -9.99
N VAL A 338 -8.62 4.10 -10.62
CA VAL A 338 -8.28 5.48 -10.98
C VAL A 338 -7.95 6.32 -9.75
N ASN A 339 -8.76 6.21 -8.69
CA ASN A 339 -8.52 6.96 -7.45
C ASN A 339 -7.27 6.46 -6.72
N ILE A 340 -7.05 5.14 -6.72
CA ILE A 340 -5.86 4.52 -6.12
C ILE A 340 -4.58 5.01 -6.83
N LEU A 341 -4.57 5.01 -8.16
CA LEU A 341 -3.43 5.47 -8.95
C LEU A 341 -3.14 6.95 -8.73
N ASN A 342 -4.18 7.78 -8.70
CA ASN A 342 -4.02 9.20 -8.39
C ASN A 342 -3.43 9.40 -6.98
N ASP A 343 -3.86 8.61 -6.00
CA ASP A 343 -3.35 8.71 -4.63
C ASP A 343 -1.89 8.28 -4.51
N TYR A 344 -1.44 7.28 -5.28
CA TYR A 344 -0.04 6.84 -5.28
C TYR A 344 0.90 8.01 -5.59
N GLU A 345 0.57 8.86 -6.56
CA GLU A 345 1.42 10.01 -6.93
C GLU A 345 1.68 10.98 -5.77
N PHE A 346 0.81 10.99 -4.76
CA PHE A 346 0.92 11.85 -3.56
C PHE A 346 1.50 11.14 -2.32
N MET A 347 1.84 9.85 -2.42
CA MET A 347 2.51 9.12 -1.34
C MET A 347 4.00 9.50 -1.26
N LEU A 348 4.52 9.60 -0.04
CA LEU A 348 5.86 10.14 0.23
C LEU A 348 6.98 9.44 -0.56
N THR A 349 6.91 8.12 -0.71
CA THR A 349 7.95 7.29 -1.34
C THR A 349 7.58 6.80 -2.74
N HIS A 350 6.55 7.36 -3.38
CA HIS A 350 6.13 6.93 -4.72
C HIS A 350 7.28 6.93 -5.73
N LYS A 351 8.11 7.98 -5.76
CA LYS A 351 9.24 8.07 -6.70
C LYS A 351 10.27 6.96 -6.51
N THR A 352 10.48 6.51 -5.27
CA THR A 352 11.38 5.41 -4.94
C THR A 352 10.89 4.10 -5.55
N HIS A 353 9.58 3.86 -5.49
CA HIS A 353 8.95 2.61 -5.90
C HIS A 353 8.36 2.62 -7.32
N ALA A 354 8.31 3.79 -7.97
CA ALA A 354 7.56 4.02 -9.22
C ALA A 354 7.95 3.07 -10.36
N HIS A 355 9.24 2.74 -10.49
CA HIS A 355 9.73 1.82 -11.52
C HIS A 355 9.06 0.43 -11.38
N ASN A 356 9.06 -0.10 -10.16
CA ASN A 356 8.55 -1.43 -9.83
C ASN A 356 7.02 -1.49 -9.82
N ILE A 357 6.35 -0.37 -9.54
CA ILE A 357 4.89 -0.24 -9.60
C ILE A 357 4.40 -0.18 -11.05
N THR A 358 5.13 0.47 -11.95
CA THR A 358 4.66 0.77 -13.32
C THR A 358 4.34 -0.51 -14.11
N ALA A 359 5.24 -1.50 -14.16
CA ALA A 359 5.02 -2.75 -14.88
C ALA A 359 3.82 -3.56 -14.32
N PHE A 360 3.58 -3.45 -13.01
CA PHE A 360 2.43 -4.07 -12.35
C PHE A 360 1.11 -3.38 -12.74
N ILE A 361 1.09 -2.04 -12.73
CA ILE A 361 -0.09 -1.27 -13.16
C ILE A 361 -0.38 -1.49 -14.65
N GLU A 362 0.64 -1.53 -15.50
CA GLU A 362 0.47 -1.89 -16.92
C GLU A 362 -0.21 -3.25 -17.08
N SER A 363 0.17 -4.24 -16.25
CA SER A 363 -0.46 -5.56 -16.26
C SER A 363 -1.95 -5.50 -15.88
N ILE A 364 -2.33 -4.64 -14.93
CA ILE A 364 -3.74 -4.40 -14.56
C ILE A 364 -4.51 -3.76 -15.72
N MET A 365 -3.93 -2.70 -16.30
CA MET A 365 -4.58 -1.88 -17.32
C MET A 365 -4.74 -2.62 -18.65
N SER A 366 -3.77 -3.46 -19.02
CA SER A 366 -3.83 -4.29 -20.22
C SER A 366 -4.55 -5.62 -19.99
N ASN A 367 -5.03 -5.89 -18.77
CA ASN A 367 -5.58 -7.18 -18.35
C ASN A 367 -4.65 -8.37 -18.67
N ARG A 368 -3.34 -8.16 -18.50
CA ARG A 368 -2.30 -9.15 -18.83
C ARG A 368 -2.52 -10.41 -17.99
N GLN A 369 -2.56 -11.56 -18.67
CA GLN A 369 -2.65 -12.86 -18.03
C GLN A 369 -1.27 -13.51 -17.99
N PHE A 370 -0.94 -14.11 -16.86
CA PHE A 370 0.25 -14.93 -16.68
C PHE A 370 -0.18 -16.38 -16.52
N GLY A 371 0.59 -17.31 -17.11
CA GLY A 371 0.39 -18.74 -16.90
C GLY A 371 0.48 -19.10 -15.42
N ASP A 372 -0.02 -20.27 -15.04
CA ASP A 372 0.04 -20.69 -13.63
C ASP A 372 1.35 -21.40 -13.26
N ASP A 373 2.16 -21.77 -14.25
CA ASP A 373 3.47 -22.39 -14.06
C ASP A 373 4.53 -21.37 -13.59
N VAL A 374 4.88 -21.47 -12.32
CA VAL A 374 5.82 -20.56 -11.65
C VAL A 374 7.19 -20.65 -12.32
N GLU A 375 7.68 -21.84 -12.62
CA GLU A 375 9.06 -22.01 -13.07
C GLU A 375 9.27 -21.47 -14.48
N ILE A 376 8.32 -21.71 -15.38
CA ILE A 376 8.37 -21.20 -16.75
C ILE A 376 8.34 -19.67 -16.73
N ASN A 377 7.40 -19.08 -16.00
CA ASN A 377 7.22 -17.62 -15.95
C ASN A 377 8.45 -16.92 -15.37
N TRP A 378 8.96 -17.43 -14.24
CA TRP A 378 10.11 -16.84 -13.57
C TRP A 378 11.38 -16.99 -14.40
N ARG A 379 11.67 -18.18 -14.95
CA ARG A 379 12.83 -18.41 -15.82
C ARG A 379 12.81 -17.47 -17.03
N THR A 380 11.68 -17.41 -17.73
CA THR A 380 11.51 -16.57 -18.93
C THR A 380 11.79 -15.10 -18.62
N TYR A 381 11.29 -14.60 -17.49
CA TYR A 381 11.53 -13.22 -17.05
C TYR A 381 13.03 -12.95 -16.82
N TYR A 382 13.74 -13.82 -16.12
CA TYR A 382 15.16 -13.62 -15.83
C TYR A 382 16.05 -13.79 -17.07
N GLU A 383 15.71 -14.68 -18.00
CA GLU A 383 16.39 -14.81 -19.28
C GLU A 383 16.25 -13.52 -20.11
N GLN A 384 15.06 -12.93 -20.16
CA GLN A 384 14.81 -11.64 -20.82
C GLN A 384 15.55 -10.49 -20.12
N LYS A 385 15.56 -10.46 -18.78
CA LYS A 385 16.30 -9.46 -17.99
C LYS A 385 17.80 -9.52 -18.30
N GLN A 386 18.38 -10.72 -18.35
CA GLN A 386 19.80 -10.92 -18.69
C GLN A 386 20.11 -10.52 -20.13
N GLN A 387 19.24 -10.87 -21.09
CA GLN A 387 19.42 -10.47 -22.48
C GLN A 387 19.43 -8.94 -22.64
N GLY A 388 18.47 -8.24 -22.02
CA GLY A 388 18.42 -6.78 -22.07
C GLY A 388 19.66 -6.11 -21.46
N GLN A 389 20.21 -6.66 -20.37
CA GLN A 389 21.45 -6.16 -19.78
C GLN A 389 22.66 -6.34 -20.72
N MET A 390 22.74 -7.47 -21.44
CA MET A 390 23.79 -7.70 -22.43
C MET A 390 23.71 -6.72 -23.60
N GLU A 391 22.50 -6.44 -24.10
CA GLU A 391 22.27 -5.50 -25.20
C GLU A 391 22.68 -4.06 -24.81
N ILE A 392 22.36 -3.61 -23.60
CA ILE A 392 22.79 -2.29 -23.08
C ILE A 392 24.32 -2.21 -22.99
N HIS A 393 24.97 -3.27 -22.49
CA HIS A 393 26.43 -3.32 -22.37
C HIS A 393 27.12 -3.33 -23.74
N GLN A 394 26.53 -3.99 -24.74
CA GLN A 394 27.03 -3.99 -26.11
C GLN A 394 26.84 -2.63 -26.79
N ALA A 395 25.73 -1.95 -26.57
CA ALA A 395 25.45 -0.62 -27.13
C ALA A 395 26.30 0.51 -26.51
N SER A 396 26.87 0.27 -25.32
CA SER A 396 27.74 1.22 -24.62
C SER A 396 29.22 1.10 -24.98
N ARG A 397 29.60 0.13 -25.84
CA ARG A 397 30.94 -0.07 -26.38
C ARG A 397 31.03 0.48 -27.80
#